data_AF-A0A158S4C5-F1
#
_entry.id   AF-A0A158S4C5-F1
#
_cell.length_a   1.000
_cell.length_b   1.000
_cell.length_c   1.000
_cell.angle_alpha   90.00
_cell.angle_beta   90.00
_cell.angle_gamma   90.00
#
_symmetry.space_group_name_H-M   'P 1'
#
loop_
_entity.id
_entity.type
_entity.pdbx_description
1 polymer ?
#
loop_
_entity_poly.entity_id
_entity_poly.type
_entity_poly.pdbx_seq_one_letter_code
_entity_poly.pdbx_strand_id
1 'polypeptide(L)'
;MRIIRPATIDSLDLTLDSSNVPDVPPSAYAGGTTYADGDRASVLQADGFTYKVYESVQGSNTGNDVTDTDWWLYLCETYAEYNAGTTYDLDDIVISTTTNHAYQALVDAESGNSLSNAAKWLDLGPTNRYNMFDQSNSSQTANGESIDVSMTVDGRADSVSVLNMTAATVQIIMTTDDDGEIYNETFNLVSDSGVNNWYEYFFEPVVRKGDITVYDLPLNADPTFRVIVSEPGETAKVGSLIIGQSREIGTVISPSSIGITDYSKKETNEYGDFTIIERGFAKRATYKIAIDEVKVDAIASFLSTYRATPVVFVGVEQYASTWIFGFYKDWTIQFQGPNEAYLNMEMEGLT
;
A
#
# COMPACT_ATOMS: atom_id res chain seq x y z
N MET A 1 21.43 -4.00 6.40
CA MET A 1 20.49 -2.88 6.22
C MET A 1 20.55 -2.40 4.79
N ARG A 2 19.38 -2.37 4.15
CA ARG A 2 19.19 -1.78 2.83
C ARG A 2 18.16 -0.66 2.91
N ILE A 3 18.27 0.28 1.98
CA ILE A 3 17.24 1.29 1.73
C ILE A 3 16.73 1.08 0.31
N ILE A 4 15.42 1.03 0.13
CA ILE A 4 14.78 1.03 -1.18
C ILE A 4 14.30 2.45 -1.45
N ARG A 5 14.82 3.03 -2.52
CA ARG A 5 14.39 4.33 -3.02
C ARG A 5 13.09 4.15 -3.79
N PRO A 6 11.96 4.72 -3.36
CA PRO A 6 10.72 4.58 -4.08
C PRO A 6 10.80 5.33 -5.42
N ALA A 7 10.32 4.68 -6.48
CA ALA A 7 9.71 5.36 -7.61
C ALA A 7 8.26 5.69 -7.21
N THR A 8 7.78 6.90 -7.49
CA THR A 8 6.42 7.30 -7.14
C THR A 8 5.65 7.76 -8.36
N ILE A 9 4.33 7.60 -8.30
CA ILE A 9 3.43 8.09 -9.35
C ILE A 9 3.50 9.62 -9.42
N ASP A 10 3.58 10.29 -8.27
CA ASP A 10 3.63 11.75 -8.18
C ASP A 10 4.89 12.37 -8.80
N SER A 11 6.04 11.67 -8.74
CA SER A 11 7.27 12.12 -9.41
C SER A 11 7.32 11.74 -10.89
N LEU A 12 6.30 11.04 -11.38
CA LEU A 12 6.23 10.43 -12.71
C LEU A 12 7.32 9.39 -13.00
N ASP A 13 8.02 8.91 -11.96
CA ASP A 13 9.01 7.85 -12.08
C ASP A 13 8.34 6.45 -12.08
N LEU A 14 7.03 6.38 -11.82
CA LEU A 14 6.23 5.16 -11.84
C LEU A 14 4.89 5.43 -12.57
N THR A 15 4.57 4.61 -13.57
CA THR A 15 3.30 4.66 -14.29
C THR A 15 2.49 3.41 -13.98
N LEU A 16 1.23 3.56 -13.57
CA LEU A 16 0.30 2.44 -13.44
C LEU A 16 -0.31 2.12 -14.82
N ASP A 17 0.09 1.01 -15.42
CA ASP A 17 -0.35 0.60 -16.76
C ASP A 17 -1.73 -0.06 -16.73
N SER A 18 -1.99 -0.89 -15.71
CA SER A 18 -3.27 -1.54 -15.52
C SER A 18 -3.52 -1.92 -14.06
N SER A 19 -4.78 -2.01 -13.68
CA SER A 19 -5.23 -2.51 -12.38
C SER A 19 -6.60 -3.17 -12.52
N ASN A 20 -6.79 -4.31 -11.84
CA ASN A 20 -8.11 -4.94 -11.74
C ASN A 20 -9.04 -4.22 -10.75
N VAL A 21 -8.51 -3.34 -9.89
CA VAL A 21 -9.28 -2.60 -8.88
C VAL A 21 -10.14 -1.53 -9.57
N PRO A 22 -11.46 -1.54 -9.41
CA PRO A 22 -12.32 -0.49 -9.95
C PRO A 22 -11.97 0.90 -9.39
N ASP A 23 -11.98 1.91 -10.24
CA ASP A 23 -11.78 3.31 -9.84
C ASP A 23 -13.06 4.11 -10.09
N VAL A 24 -13.62 4.06 -11.30
CA VAL A 24 -14.96 4.59 -11.58
C VAL A 24 -16.00 3.46 -11.51
N PRO A 25 -17.22 3.71 -11.02
CA PRO A 25 -18.27 2.69 -11.00
C PRO A 25 -18.61 2.22 -12.44
N PRO A 26 -18.71 0.90 -12.68
CA PRO A 26 -19.25 0.38 -13.94
C PRO A 26 -20.75 0.67 -14.07
N SER A 27 -21.37 0.19 -15.16
CA SER A 27 -22.82 0.32 -15.37
C SER A 27 -23.62 -0.20 -14.17
N ALA A 28 -24.69 0.52 -13.84
CA ALA A 28 -25.59 0.12 -12.75
C ALA A 28 -26.17 -1.28 -12.99
N TYR A 29 -26.30 -2.06 -11.92
CA TYR A 29 -26.94 -3.37 -11.96
C TYR A 29 -28.38 -3.26 -12.48
N ALA A 30 -28.74 -4.17 -13.38
CA ALA A 30 -30.06 -4.27 -13.95
C ALA A 30 -30.46 -5.75 -14.02
N GLY A 31 -31.49 -6.15 -13.26
CA GLY A 31 -31.92 -7.55 -13.18
C GLY A 31 -32.47 -8.15 -14.49
N GLY A 32 -32.75 -7.33 -15.50
CA GLY A 32 -33.12 -7.80 -16.85
C GLY A 32 -31.93 -8.05 -17.78
N THR A 33 -30.71 -7.67 -17.36
CA THR A 33 -29.48 -7.85 -18.13
C THR A 33 -28.88 -9.23 -17.84
N THR A 34 -28.33 -9.86 -18.88
CA THR A 34 -27.54 -11.09 -18.74
C THR A 34 -26.07 -10.74 -18.69
N TYR A 35 -25.42 -11.08 -17.59
CA TYR A 35 -23.99 -10.86 -17.34
C TYR A 35 -23.20 -12.13 -17.68
N ALA A 36 -22.07 -11.94 -18.36
CA ALA A 36 -21.05 -12.96 -18.57
C ALA A 36 -20.16 -13.10 -17.32
N ASP A 37 -19.35 -14.16 -17.29
CA ASP A 37 -18.31 -14.32 -16.28
C ASP A 37 -17.30 -13.16 -16.38
N GLY A 38 -16.97 -12.53 -15.25
CA GLY A 38 -16.11 -11.35 -15.16
C GLY A 38 -16.79 -10.01 -15.49
N ASP A 39 -18.08 -10.00 -15.88
CA ASP A 39 -18.79 -8.73 -16.10
C ASP A 39 -19.02 -7.99 -14.77
N ARG A 40 -18.88 -6.66 -14.81
CA ARG A 40 -18.99 -5.82 -13.61
C ARG A 40 -20.26 -4.98 -13.60
N ALA A 41 -20.84 -4.83 -12.41
CA ALA A 41 -22.00 -3.98 -12.18
C ALA A 41 -21.82 -3.16 -10.90
N SER A 42 -22.49 -2.01 -10.83
CA SER A 42 -22.48 -1.15 -9.64
C SER A 42 -23.86 -1.00 -9.02
N VAL A 43 -23.89 -0.78 -7.70
CA VAL A 43 -25.11 -0.44 -6.96
C VAL A 43 -24.87 0.84 -6.17
N LEU A 44 -25.64 1.88 -6.51
CA LEU A 44 -25.66 3.12 -5.76
C LEU A 44 -26.25 2.89 -4.37
N GLN A 45 -25.55 3.35 -3.34
CA GLN A 45 -25.97 3.24 -1.96
C GLN A 45 -26.99 4.32 -1.60
N ALA A 46 -27.63 4.17 -0.43
CA ALA A 46 -28.70 5.07 0.02
C ALA A 46 -28.25 6.51 0.27
N ASP A 47 -26.93 6.73 0.40
CA ASP A 47 -26.34 8.06 0.52
C ASP A 47 -26.36 8.85 -0.79
N GLY A 48 -26.54 8.19 -1.94
CA GLY A 48 -26.68 8.82 -3.25
C GLY A 48 -25.37 9.06 -4.00
N PHE A 49 -24.21 8.79 -3.40
CA PHE A 49 -22.89 9.04 -3.99
C PHE A 49 -21.90 7.89 -3.86
N THR A 50 -22.13 6.94 -2.95
CA THR A 50 -21.29 5.73 -2.84
C THR A 50 -21.80 4.64 -3.76
N TYR A 51 -20.89 3.95 -4.45
CA TYR A 51 -21.18 2.82 -5.31
C TYR A 51 -20.45 1.58 -4.81
N LYS A 52 -21.19 0.48 -4.61
CA LYS A 52 -20.59 -0.85 -4.44
C LYS A 52 -20.42 -1.50 -5.79
N VAL A 53 -19.24 -2.05 -6.05
CA VAL A 53 -18.91 -2.70 -7.32
C VAL A 53 -18.87 -4.21 -7.12
N TYR A 54 -19.50 -4.93 -8.04
CA TYR A 54 -19.57 -6.39 -8.05
C TYR A 54 -19.12 -6.94 -9.38
N GLU A 55 -18.56 -8.14 -9.37
CA GLU A 55 -18.16 -8.92 -10.54
C GLU A 55 -18.98 -10.21 -10.60
N SER A 56 -19.53 -10.55 -11.76
CA SER A 56 -20.28 -11.78 -11.97
C SER A 56 -19.30 -12.95 -12.00
N VAL A 57 -19.44 -13.91 -11.09
CA VAL A 57 -18.52 -15.05 -10.98
C VAL A 57 -18.83 -16.21 -11.93
N GLN A 58 -19.96 -16.11 -12.64
CA GLN A 58 -20.44 -17.11 -13.59
C GLN A 58 -21.15 -16.43 -14.76
N GLY A 59 -21.08 -17.05 -15.94
CA GLY A 59 -21.82 -16.58 -17.10
C GLY A 59 -23.31 -16.90 -17.04
N SER A 60 -24.09 -16.19 -17.86
CA SER A 60 -25.57 -16.30 -17.90
C SER A 60 -26.26 -15.87 -16.60
N ASN A 61 -25.61 -15.00 -15.83
CA ASN A 61 -26.18 -14.42 -14.62
C ASN A 61 -27.29 -13.42 -14.99
N THR A 62 -28.55 -13.74 -14.71
CA THR A 62 -29.70 -12.89 -15.04
C THR A 62 -30.69 -12.90 -13.89
N GLY A 63 -31.00 -11.71 -13.37
CA GLY A 63 -31.98 -11.53 -12.30
C GLY A 63 -31.53 -11.97 -10.90
N ASN A 64 -30.30 -12.47 -10.73
CA ASN A 64 -29.75 -12.80 -9.42
C ASN A 64 -29.33 -11.52 -8.70
N ASP A 65 -29.71 -11.41 -7.43
CA ASP A 65 -29.40 -10.27 -6.58
C ASP A 65 -27.88 -10.16 -6.35
N VAL A 66 -27.34 -8.94 -6.29
CA VAL A 66 -25.90 -8.70 -6.09
C VAL A 66 -25.37 -9.20 -4.74
N THR A 67 -26.26 -9.50 -3.79
CA THR A 67 -25.91 -10.10 -2.50
C THR A 67 -25.80 -11.62 -2.54
N ASP A 68 -26.18 -12.26 -3.65
CA ASP A 68 -26.02 -13.69 -3.87
C ASP A 68 -24.56 -14.01 -4.24
N THR A 69 -23.81 -14.51 -3.26
CA THR A 69 -22.38 -14.80 -3.39
C THR A 69 -22.06 -15.95 -4.33
N ASP A 70 -23.06 -16.76 -4.73
CA ASP A 70 -22.85 -17.79 -5.75
C ASP A 70 -22.76 -17.18 -7.16
N TRP A 71 -23.25 -15.95 -7.35
CA TRP A 71 -23.35 -15.27 -8.64
C TRP A 71 -22.54 -13.98 -8.72
N TRP A 72 -22.32 -13.32 -7.59
CA TRP A 72 -21.64 -12.02 -7.52
C TRP A 72 -20.54 -12.01 -6.46
N LEU A 73 -19.37 -11.56 -6.87
CA LEU A 73 -18.26 -11.21 -5.98
C LEU A 73 -18.28 -9.71 -5.71
N TYR A 74 -18.29 -9.33 -4.44
CA TYR A 74 -18.06 -7.93 -4.06
C TYR A 74 -16.59 -7.56 -4.26
N LEU A 75 -16.32 -6.50 -5.01
CA LEU A 75 -14.97 -6.01 -5.30
C LEU A 75 -14.56 -4.92 -4.31
N CYS A 76 -15.21 -3.76 -4.37
CA CYS A 76 -14.88 -2.60 -3.55
C CYS A 76 -16.00 -1.56 -3.53
N GLU A 77 -15.80 -0.51 -2.75
CA GLU A 77 -16.57 0.73 -2.83
C GLU A 77 -15.80 1.75 -3.67
N THR A 78 -16.54 2.60 -4.37
CA THR A 78 -16.02 3.77 -5.09
C THR A 78 -17.09 4.87 -5.17
N TYR A 79 -16.76 6.00 -5.79
CA TYR A 79 -17.64 7.17 -5.95
C TYR A 79 -17.78 7.55 -7.42
N ALA A 80 -18.78 8.38 -7.71
CA ALA A 80 -18.95 8.93 -9.05
C ALA A 80 -17.81 9.87 -9.43
N GLU A 81 -17.46 9.88 -10.72
CA GLU A 81 -16.52 10.86 -11.25
C GLU A 81 -17.14 12.27 -11.25
N TYR A 82 -16.35 13.25 -10.83
CA TYR A 82 -16.77 14.65 -10.79
C TYR A 82 -17.22 15.12 -12.16
N ASN A 83 -18.45 15.60 -12.21
CA ASN A 83 -19.06 16.24 -13.35
C ASN A 83 -19.46 17.69 -13.00
N ALA A 84 -18.93 18.65 -13.75
CA ALA A 84 -19.20 20.08 -13.55
C ALA A 84 -20.66 20.49 -13.84
N GLY A 85 -21.42 19.66 -14.56
CA GLY A 85 -22.85 19.86 -14.82
C GLY A 85 -23.78 19.34 -13.72
N THR A 86 -23.24 18.64 -12.73
CA THR A 86 -24.00 18.11 -11.59
C THR A 86 -24.00 19.14 -10.44
N THR A 87 -25.06 19.08 -9.63
CA THR A 87 -25.13 19.79 -8.34
C THR A 87 -24.92 18.77 -7.24
N TYR A 88 -24.03 19.08 -6.30
CA TYR A 88 -23.66 18.25 -5.17
C TYR A 88 -24.15 18.90 -3.88
N ASP A 89 -24.72 18.09 -3.01
CA ASP A 89 -25.15 18.53 -1.69
C ASP A 89 -23.96 18.48 -0.72
N LEU A 90 -24.14 19.05 0.47
CA LEU A 90 -23.11 19.02 1.51
C LEU A 90 -22.74 17.56 1.85
N ASP A 91 -21.44 17.29 2.00
CA ASP A 91 -20.85 15.98 2.30
C ASP A 91 -20.87 14.94 1.17
N ASP A 92 -21.39 15.27 -0.02
CA ASP A 92 -21.26 14.41 -1.19
C ASP A 92 -19.80 14.16 -1.55
N ILE A 93 -19.48 12.92 -1.91
CA ILE A 93 -18.12 12.51 -2.30
C ILE A 93 -18.06 12.19 -3.80
N VAL A 94 -17.05 12.74 -4.47
CA VAL A 94 -16.73 12.46 -5.88
C VAL A 94 -15.27 12.12 -6.05
N ILE A 95 -14.91 11.46 -7.14
CA ILE A 95 -13.51 11.23 -7.51
C ILE A 95 -13.11 12.02 -8.75
N SER A 96 -11.81 12.18 -8.93
CA SER A 96 -11.20 12.71 -10.14
C SER A 96 -10.18 11.71 -10.65
N THR A 97 -10.39 11.16 -11.84
CA THR A 97 -9.43 10.27 -12.53
C THR A 97 -8.20 11.02 -13.05
N THR A 98 -8.25 12.36 -13.04
CA THR A 98 -7.10 13.20 -13.41
C THR A 98 -6.12 13.37 -12.25
N THR A 99 -6.64 13.50 -11.03
CA THR A 99 -5.82 13.63 -9.82
C THR A 99 -5.71 12.34 -9.02
N ASN A 100 -6.52 11.32 -9.35
CA ASN A 100 -6.65 10.05 -8.64
C ASN A 100 -7.04 10.21 -7.16
N HIS A 101 -7.78 11.26 -6.84
CA HIS A 101 -8.19 11.62 -5.49
C HIS A 101 -9.72 11.66 -5.34
N ALA A 102 -10.19 11.46 -4.11
CA ALA A 102 -11.56 11.67 -3.68
C ALA A 102 -11.74 13.05 -3.02
N TYR A 103 -12.89 13.67 -3.24
CA TYR A 103 -13.21 15.01 -2.77
C TYR A 103 -14.60 15.03 -2.15
N GLN A 104 -14.72 15.65 -0.97
CA GLN A 104 -15.97 15.86 -0.27
C GLN A 104 -16.45 17.31 -0.45
N ALA A 105 -17.73 17.50 -0.80
CA ALA A 105 -18.34 18.81 -0.90
C ALA A 105 -18.48 19.46 0.50
N LEU A 106 -18.03 20.71 0.62
CA LEU A 106 -18.05 21.49 1.87
C LEU A 106 -19.23 22.46 1.96
N VAL A 107 -20.02 22.56 0.89
CA VAL A 107 -21.20 23.42 0.83
C VAL A 107 -22.34 22.69 0.15
N ASP A 108 -23.54 23.08 0.51
CA ASP A 108 -24.76 22.61 -0.14
C ASP A 108 -24.95 23.25 -1.53
N ALA A 109 -25.60 22.52 -2.43
CA ALA A 109 -25.82 22.91 -3.83
C ALA A 109 -24.55 23.40 -4.57
N GLU A 110 -23.42 22.74 -4.35
CA GLU A 110 -22.16 22.99 -5.05
C GLU A 110 -22.27 22.57 -6.52
N SER A 111 -21.91 23.44 -7.47
CA SER A 111 -21.99 23.13 -8.88
C SER A 111 -20.96 23.90 -9.70
N GLY A 112 -20.26 23.17 -10.58
CA GLY A 112 -19.33 23.73 -11.56
C GLY A 112 -18.01 24.27 -11.01
N ASN A 113 -17.77 24.28 -9.69
CA ASN A 113 -16.47 24.72 -9.16
C ASN A 113 -15.40 23.63 -9.29
N SER A 114 -14.19 24.06 -9.66
CA SER A 114 -13.01 23.19 -9.70
C SER A 114 -12.76 22.50 -8.34
N LEU A 115 -12.38 21.22 -8.38
CA LEU A 115 -11.96 20.42 -7.22
C LEU A 115 -10.76 21.02 -6.49
N SER A 116 -9.97 21.87 -7.16
CA SER A 116 -8.87 22.63 -6.53
C SER A 116 -9.34 23.76 -5.59
N ASN A 117 -10.65 24.05 -5.53
CA ASN A 117 -11.19 25.09 -4.67
C ASN A 117 -11.42 24.58 -3.25
N ALA A 118 -10.42 24.78 -2.38
CA ALA A 118 -10.44 24.32 -0.98
C ALA A 118 -11.56 24.92 -0.10
N ALA A 119 -12.26 25.97 -0.55
CA ALA A 119 -13.44 26.48 0.16
C ALA A 119 -14.72 25.69 -0.15
N LYS A 120 -14.68 24.85 -1.19
CA LYS A 120 -15.83 24.09 -1.72
C LYS A 120 -15.62 22.59 -1.65
N TRP A 121 -14.37 22.16 -1.79
CA TRP A 121 -14.00 20.76 -1.82
C TRP A 121 -12.91 20.50 -0.79
N LEU A 122 -13.11 19.45 0.02
CA LEU A 122 -12.09 18.87 0.87
C LEU A 122 -11.49 17.68 0.13
N ASP A 123 -10.18 17.71 -0.09
CA ASP A 123 -9.45 16.55 -0.61
C ASP A 123 -9.33 15.49 0.50
N LEU A 124 -9.88 14.31 0.25
CA LEU A 124 -9.85 13.17 1.16
C LEU A 124 -8.62 12.28 0.95
N GLY A 125 -7.82 12.55 -0.08
CA GLY A 125 -6.68 11.73 -0.49
C GLY A 125 -7.01 10.81 -1.66
N PRO A 126 -6.14 9.82 -1.94
CA PRO A 126 -6.23 8.97 -3.12
C PRO A 126 -7.49 8.12 -3.17
N THR A 127 -7.92 7.71 -4.38
CA THR A 127 -9.01 6.75 -4.53
C THR A 127 -8.59 5.36 -4.06
N ASN A 128 -9.55 4.45 -3.85
CA ASN A 128 -9.28 3.08 -3.40
C ASN A 128 -8.18 2.40 -4.24
N ARG A 129 -8.19 2.57 -5.58
CA ARG A 129 -7.16 2.01 -6.46
C ARG A 129 -5.76 2.54 -6.15
N TYR A 130 -5.63 3.82 -5.78
CA TYR A 130 -4.36 4.50 -5.61
C TYR A 130 -3.87 4.60 -4.16
N ASN A 131 -4.68 4.19 -3.18
CA ASN A 131 -4.27 4.12 -1.77
C ASN A 131 -2.93 3.38 -1.58
N MET A 132 -2.69 2.27 -2.29
CA MET A 132 -1.43 1.54 -2.20
C MET A 132 -0.19 2.31 -2.67
N PHE A 133 -0.33 3.45 -3.35
CA PHE A 133 0.79 4.25 -3.85
C PHE A 133 1.00 5.54 -3.06
N ASP A 134 0.20 5.76 -2.01
CA ASP A 134 0.27 6.96 -1.23
C ASP A 134 1.45 6.94 -0.23
N GLN A 135 1.61 8.05 0.50
CA GLN A 135 2.64 8.17 1.55
C GLN A 135 2.10 7.80 2.93
N SER A 136 0.99 7.06 2.99
CA SER A 136 0.41 6.49 4.19
C SER A 136 0.62 4.98 4.15
N ASN A 137 0.66 4.35 5.33
CA ASN A 137 0.67 2.88 5.40
C ASN A 137 -0.65 2.38 6.02
N SER A 138 -1.52 3.27 6.50
CA SER A 138 -2.81 2.93 7.09
C SER A 138 -3.96 2.98 6.09
N SER A 139 -3.88 3.80 5.04
CA SER A 139 -4.74 3.67 3.88
C SER A 139 -4.47 2.31 3.23
N GLN A 140 -5.52 1.68 2.70
CA GLN A 140 -5.38 0.41 2.02
C GLN A 140 -6.21 0.42 0.73
N THR A 141 -5.61 -0.06 -0.34
CA THR A 141 -6.34 -0.51 -1.53
C THR A 141 -6.98 -1.84 -1.20
N ALA A 142 -8.28 -1.96 -1.42
CA ALA A 142 -9.05 -3.17 -1.18
C ALA A 142 -9.74 -3.65 -2.46
N ASN A 143 -9.66 -4.96 -2.74
CA ASN A 143 -10.40 -5.58 -3.83
C ASN A 143 -10.79 -7.03 -3.48
N GLY A 144 -11.95 -7.48 -3.93
CA GLY A 144 -12.38 -8.87 -3.77
C GLY A 144 -11.40 -9.85 -4.41
N GLU A 145 -11.00 -10.87 -3.65
CA GLU A 145 -10.13 -12.02 -4.01
C GLU A 145 -8.70 -11.71 -4.49
N SER A 146 -8.45 -10.63 -5.21
CA SER A 146 -7.14 -10.31 -5.74
C SER A 146 -6.95 -8.84 -6.10
N ILE A 147 -5.73 -8.33 -5.94
CA ILE A 147 -5.26 -7.06 -6.51
C ILE A 147 -4.16 -7.41 -7.52
N ASP A 148 -4.40 -7.11 -8.79
CA ASP A 148 -3.48 -7.33 -9.91
C ASP A 148 -3.18 -6.00 -10.56
N VAL A 149 -1.93 -5.57 -10.45
CA VAL A 149 -1.46 -4.26 -10.90
C VAL A 149 -0.20 -4.41 -11.73
N SER A 150 -0.16 -3.74 -12.88
CA SER A 150 1.02 -3.64 -13.73
C SER A 150 1.50 -2.21 -13.74
N MET A 151 2.80 -2.01 -13.48
CA MET A 151 3.40 -0.69 -13.41
C MET A 151 4.74 -0.67 -14.15
N THR A 152 5.02 0.42 -14.84
CA THR A 152 6.30 0.65 -15.52
C THR A 152 7.07 1.74 -14.79
N VAL A 153 8.34 1.47 -14.48
CA VAL A 153 9.25 2.42 -13.83
C VAL A 153 9.98 3.22 -14.90
N ASP A 154 10.08 4.54 -14.78
CA ASP A 154 11.02 5.34 -15.56
C ASP A 154 12.40 5.29 -14.87
N GLY A 155 13.37 4.63 -15.49
CA GLY A 155 14.71 4.44 -14.96
C GLY A 155 15.00 3.00 -14.52
N ARG A 156 15.60 2.82 -13.34
CA ARG A 156 16.11 1.51 -12.90
C ARG A 156 15.54 1.11 -11.55
N ALA A 157 15.00 -0.09 -11.46
CA ALA A 157 14.53 -0.70 -10.22
C ALA A 157 14.94 -2.16 -10.14
N ASP A 158 15.22 -2.62 -8.91
CA ASP A 158 15.67 -3.98 -8.57
C ASP A 158 14.94 -4.53 -7.34
N SER A 159 13.93 -3.81 -6.83
CA SER A 159 13.25 -4.17 -5.59
C SER A 159 11.78 -3.77 -5.60
N VAL A 160 10.98 -4.60 -4.93
CA VAL A 160 9.54 -4.44 -4.73
C VAL A 160 9.23 -4.71 -3.26
N SER A 161 8.55 -3.78 -2.61
CA SER A 161 8.03 -3.92 -1.24
C SER A 161 6.53 -3.79 -1.25
N VAL A 162 5.84 -4.75 -0.65
CA VAL A 162 4.40 -4.71 -0.41
C VAL A 162 4.19 -4.77 1.09
N LEU A 163 3.62 -3.71 1.65
CA LEU A 163 3.50 -3.50 3.09
C LEU A 163 2.03 -3.39 3.51
N ASN A 164 1.79 -3.73 4.77
CA ASN A 164 0.46 -3.75 5.40
C ASN A 164 -0.60 -4.41 4.51
N MET A 165 -0.32 -5.63 4.06
CA MET A 165 -1.20 -6.40 3.20
C MET A 165 -1.99 -7.46 3.97
N THR A 166 -3.14 -7.83 3.41
CA THR A 166 -3.90 -9.03 3.79
C THR A 166 -4.06 -9.88 2.54
N ALA A 167 -3.27 -10.96 2.46
CA ALA A 167 -3.25 -11.87 1.32
C ALA A 167 -2.70 -13.25 1.69
N ALA A 168 -2.99 -14.25 0.87
CA ALA A 168 -2.50 -15.61 0.99
C ALA A 168 -1.20 -15.79 0.22
N THR A 169 -1.12 -15.19 -0.97
CA THR A 169 0.06 -15.24 -1.84
C THR A 169 0.31 -13.91 -2.52
N VAL A 170 1.59 -13.63 -2.80
CA VAL A 170 2.01 -12.51 -3.65
C VAL A 170 2.86 -13.06 -4.78
N GLN A 171 2.51 -12.75 -6.01
CA GLN A 171 3.31 -13.06 -7.18
C GLN A 171 3.89 -11.78 -7.75
N ILE A 172 5.19 -11.79 -8.03
CA ILE A 172 5.90 -10.66 -8.62
C ILE A 172 6.48 -11.14 -9.94
N ILE A 173 6.08 -10.46 -11.02
CA ILE A 173 6.55 -10.69 -12.37
C ILE A 173 7.26 -9.43 -12.84
N MET A 174 8.45 -9.60 -13.43
CA MET A 174 9.21 -8.51 -14.02
C MET A 174 9.41 -8.79 -15.51
N THR A 175 9.05 -7.82 -16.35
CA THR A 175 9.20 -7.88 -17.80
C THR A 175 9.95 -6.67 -18.34
N THR A 176 10.63 -6.83 -19.46
CA THR A 176 11.17 -5.71 -20.26
C THR A 176 10.76 -5.87 -21.72
N ASP A 177 10.80 -4.77 -22.48
CA ASP A 177 10.48 -4.77 -23.91
C ASP A 177 11.44 -5.66 -24.73
N ASP A 178 12.71 -5.73 -24.33
CA ASP A 178 13.76 -6.45 -25.07
C ASP A 178 13.76 -7.96 -24.80
N ASP A 179 13.62 -8.37 -23.54
CA ASP A 179 13.84 -9.76 -23.10
C ASP A 179 12.55 -10.49 -22.70
N GLY A 180 11.41 -9.79 -22.60
CA GLY A 180 10.16 -10.38 -22.13
C GLY A 180 10.19 -10.63 -20.62
N GLU A 181 9.68 -11.78 -20.16
CA GLU A 181 9.65 -12.14 -18.73
C GLU A 181 11.03 -12.55 -18.22
N ILE A 182 11.55 -11.77 -17.27
CA ILE A 182 12.88 -11.98 -16.68
C ILE A 182 12.78 -12.57 -15.27
N TYR A 183 11.69 -12.29 -14.57
CA TYR A 183 11.45 -12.79 -13.22
C TYR A 183 9.98 -13.10 -13.02
N ASN A 184 9.70 -14.20 -12.33
CA ASN A 184 8.35 -14.63 -11.97
C ASN A 184 8.43 -15.58 -10.79
N GLU A 185 8.14 -15.05 -9.60
CA GLU A 185 8.09 -15.85 -8.38
C GLU A 185 6.81 -15.60 -7.60
N THR A 186 6.30 -16.69 -7.02
CA THR A 186 5.13 -16.67 -6.13
C THR A 186 5.58 -16.94 -4.71
N PHE A 187 5.27 -16.01 -3.82
CA PHE A 187 5.56 -16.07 -2.40
C PHE A 187 4.31 -16.48 -1.63
N ASN A 188 4.45 -17.51 -0.80
CA ASN A 188 3.43 -17.89 0.16
C ASN A 188 3.60 -17.05 1.44
N LEU A 189 2.51 -16.44 1.91
CA LEU A 189 2.53 -15.56 3.08
C LEU A 189 2.25 -16.29 4.39
N VAL A 190 2.08 -17.60 4.39
CA VAL A 190 2.00 -18.37 5.65
C VAL A 190 3.27 -18.11 6.47
N SER A 191 3.08 -17.57 7.67
CA SER A 191 4.15 -17.33 8.63
C SER A 191 4.44 -18.61 9.40
N ASP A 192 5.70 -19.03 9.37
CA ASP A 192 6.29 -20.09 10.21
C ASP A 192 6.86 -19.54 11.53
N SER A 193 6.90 -18.21 11.68
CA SER A 193 7.43 -17.55 12.87
C SER A 193 6.65 -17.93 14.12
N GLY A 194 7.34 -18.50 15.11
CA GLY A 194 6.76 -18.92 16.39
C GLY A 194 6.35 -20.39 16.45
N VAL A 195 6.42 -21.15 15.35
CA VAL A 195 6.12 -22.59 15.33
C VAL A 195 7.39 -23.38 15.62
N ASN A 196 7.62 -23.71 16.89
CA ASN A 196 8.84 -24.35 17.37
C ASN A 196 8.64 -25.81 17.81
N ASN A 197 7.41 -26.32 17.80
CA ASN A 197 7.12 -27.71 18.14
C ASN A 197 5.91 -28.28 17.37
N TRP A 198 5.74 -29.60 17.41
CA TRP A 198 4.65 -30.29 16.72
C TRP A 198 3.26 -29.85 17.19
N TYR A 199 3.09 -29.44 18.46
CA TYR A 199 1.80 -28.98 18.96
C TYR A 199 1.41 -27.64 18.31
N GLU A 200 2.33 -26.66 18.31
CA GLU A 200 2.10 -25.37 17.66
C GLU A 200 1.80 -25.53 16.17
N TYR A 201 2.49 -26.44 15.48
CA TYR A 201 2.23 -26.71 14.07
C TYR A 201 0.79 -27.21 13.79
N PHE A 202 0.21 -28.01 14.69
CA PHE A 202 -1.14 -28.57 14.50
C PHE A 202 -2.27 -27.72 15.10
N PHE A 203 -1.98 -26.87 16.09
CA PHE A 203 -3.01 -26.21 16.89
C PHE A 203 -2.93 -24.68 16.91
N GLU A 204 -1.83 -24.05 16.47
CA GLU A 204 -1.80 -22.60 16.32
C GLU A 204 -2.56 -22.17 15.06
N PRO A 205 -3.30 -21.05 15.10
CA PRO A 205 -3.91 -20.47 13.91
C PRO A 205 -2.83 -20.06 12.91
N VAL A 206 -3.10 -20.27 11.62
CA VAL A 206 -2.21 -19.86 10.54
C VAL A 206 -2.14 -18.32 10.50
N VAL A 207 -1.01 -17.76 10.93
CA VAL A 207 -0.75 -16.33 10.83
C VAL A 207 -0.17 -16.03 9.45
N ARG A 208 -0.63 -14.96 8.81
CA ARG A 208 -0.08 -14.51 7.53
C ARG A 208 0.93 -13.37 7.73
N LYS A 209 1.97 -13.34 6.90
CA LYS A 209 2.93 -12.25 6.79
C LYS A 209 2.22 -11.06 6.13
N GLY A 210 2.11 -9.95 6.85
CA GLY A 210 1.50 -8.72 6.33
C GLY A 210 2.46 -7.85 5.52
N ASP A 211 3.76 -8.16 5.50
CA ASP A 211 4.78 -7.39 4.78
C ASP A 211 5.67 -8.35 3.98
N ILE A 212 5.99 -8.02 2.73
CA ILE A 212 7.01 -8.69 1.91
C ILE A 212 7.89 -7.66 1.21
N THR A 213 9.20 -7.91 1.18
CA THR A 213 10.15 -7.09 0.43
C THR A 213 11.09 -8.03 -0.32
N VAL A 214 11.11 -7.89 -1.64
CA VAL A 214 11.98 -8.62 -2.56
C VAL A 214 12.97 -7.62 -3.16
N TYR A 215 14.23 -7.99 -3.18
CA TYR A 215 15.34 -7.19 -3.72
C TYR A 215 16.30 -8.12 -4.47
N ASP A 216 17.34 -7.56 -5.08
CA ASP A 216 18.28 -8.25 -5.98
C ASP A 216 17.60 -8.80 -7.25
N LEU A 217 16.51 -8.16 -7.70
CA LEU A 217 15.93 -8.43 -9.02
C LEU A 217 16.89 -7.95 -10.13
N PRO A 218 16.88 -8.58 -11.32
CA PRO A 218 17.72 -8.17 -12.43
C PRO A 218 17.59 -6.67 -12.73
N LEU A 219 18.69 -5.91 -12.66
CA LEU A 219 18.66 -4.45 -12.80
C LEU A 219 18.59 -4.05 -14.29
N ASN A 220 17.37 -3.85 -14.79
CA ASN A 220 17.13 -3.35 -16.15
C ASN A 220 16.69 -1.90 -16.18
N ALA A 221 16.78 -1.28 -17.36
CA ALA A 221 16.18 0.02 -17.61
C ALA A 221 14.71 -0.18 -18.00
N ASP A 222 13.88 0.75 -17.57
CA ASP A 222 12.43 0.84 -17.81
C ASP A 222 11.67 -0.49 -17.62
N PRO A 223 11.85 -1.18 -16.47
CA PRO A 223 11.17 -2.45 -16.24
C PRO A 223 9.68 -2.27 -15.93
N THR A 224 8.87 -3.20 -16.44
CA THR A 224 7.47 -3.35 -16.05
C THR A 224 7.35 -4.43 -14.97
N PHE A 225 6.75 -4.08 -13.84
CA PHE A 225 6.43 -4.98 -12.75
C PHE A 225 4.94 -5.25 -12.72
N ARG A 226 4.57 -6.54 -12.73
CA ARG A 226 3.21 -6.98 -12.42
C ARG A 226 3.20 -7.64 -11.05
N VAL A 227 2.41 -7.09 -10.15
CA VAL A 227 2.26 -7.58 -8.77
C VAL A 227 0.84 -8.09 -8.59
N ILE A 228 0.71 -9.37 -8.28
CA ILE A 228 -0.57 -10.05 -8.07
C ILE A 228 -0.64 -10.47 -6.60
N VAL A 229 -1.48 -9.80 -5.84
CA VAL A 229 -1.77 -10.09 -4.44
C VAL A 229 -3.09 -10.85 -4.41
N SER A 230 -3.08 -12.11 -3.96
CA SER A 230 -4.26 -12.99 -4.00
C SER A 230 -4.67 -13.44 -2.60
N GLU A 231 -5.96 -13.32 -2.33
CA GLU A 231 -6.66 -13.71 -1.11
C GLU A 231 -7.97 -14.42 -1.48
N PRO A 232 -7.94 -15.67 -1.98
CA PRO A 232 -9.14 -16.34 -2.46
C PRO A 232 -10.21 -16.45 -1.37
N GLY A 233 -11.44 -16.05 -1.70
CA GLY A 233 -12.60 -16.10 -0.80
C GLY A 233 -12.74 -14.94 0.20
N GLU A 234 -11.79 -14.00 0.26
CA GLU A 234 -11.85 -12.83 1.13
C GLU A 234 -11.41 -11.57 0.36
N THR A 235 -11.40 -10.40 1.02
CA THR A 235 -10.92 -9.15 0.41
C THR A 235 -9.40 -9.04 0.52
N ALA A 236 -8.71 -8.99 -0.62
CA ALA A 236 -7.30 -8.64 -0.68
C ALA A 236 -7.11 -7.16 -0.32
N LYS A 237 -6.13 -6.87 0.54
CA LYS A 237 -5.80 -5.49 0.95
C LYS A 237 -4.31 -5.24 0.81
N VAL A 238 -3.91 -4.05 0.37
CA VAL A 238 -2.52 -3.60 0.28
C VAL A 238 -2.42 -2.17 0.81
N GLY A 239 -1.54 -1.93 1.78
CA GLY A 239 -1.32 -0.61 2.35
C GLY A 239 -0.34 0.23 1.53
N SER A 240 0.87 -0.28 1.30
CA SER A 240 1.84 0.42 0.45
C SER A 240 2.56 -0.56 -0.48
N LEU A 241 2.57 -0.24 -1.77
CA LEU A 241 3.30 -0.92 -2.83
C LEU A 241 4.40 0.00 -3.35
N ILE A 242 5.64 -0.31 -2.97
CA ILE A 242 6.81 0.49 -3.31
C ILE A 242 7.71 -0.32 -4.26
N ILE A 243 7.93 0.23 -5.45
CA ILE A 243 8.94 -0.27 -6.39
C ILE A 243 10.09 0.71 -6.38
N GLY A 244 11.31 0.18 -6.46
CA GLY A 244 12.46 1.05 -6.29
C GLY A 244 13.80 0.43 -6.56
N GLN A 245 14.81 1.29 -6.41
CA GLN A 245 16.21 0.86 -6.45
C GLN A 245 16.76 0.71 -5.02
N SER A 246 17.10 -0.53 -4.67
CA SER A 246 17.74 -0.92 -3.45
C SER A 246 19.16 -0.36 -3.39
N ARG A 247 19.61 -0.05 -2.17
CA ARG A 247 20.99 0.32 -1.87
C ARG A 247 21.38 -0.26 -0.52
N GLU A 248 22.44 -1.05 -0.51
CA GLU A 248 23.02 -1.56 0.72
C GLU A 248 23.86 -0.47 1.40
N ILE A 249 23.61 -0.25 2.69
CA ILE A 249 24.33 0.74 3.51
C ILE A 249 25.38 0.05 4.38
N GLY A 250 25.00 -1.05 5.02
CA GLY A 250 25.88 -1.75 5.96
C GLY A 250 25.12 -2.79 6.78
N THR A 251 25.80 -3.37 7.77
CA THR A 251 25.23 -4.45 8.59
C THR A 251 24.66 -3.90 9.89
N VAL A 252 23.42 -4.28 10.23
CA VAL A 252 22.82 -3.91 11.53
C VAL A 252 23.50 -4.69 12.64
N ILE A 253 23.99 -3.98 13.65
CA ILE A 253 24.66 -4.55 14.82
C ILE A 253 23.95 -4.16 16.11
N SER A 254 24.29 -4.85 17.19
CA SER A 254 23.77 -4.52 18.51
C SER A 254 24.51 -3.32 19.14
N PRO A 255 23.83 -2.49 19.96
CA PRO A 255 22.41 -2.54 20.29
C PRO A 255 21.56 -1.92 19.18
N SER A 256 20.46 -2.59 18.82
CA SER A 256 19.42 -2.10 17.93
C SER A 256 18.06 -2.42 18.55
N SER A 257 17.06 -1.56 18.36
CA SER A 257 15.74 -1.73 18.96
C SER A 257 14.63 -1.38 17.98
N ILE A 258 13.50 -2.06 18.14
CA ILE A 258 12.25 -1.82 17.42
C ILE A 258 11.15 -1.52 18.44
N GLY A 259 10.15 -0.75 18.03
CA GLY A 259 9.01 -0.39 18.87
C GLY A 259 7.90 0.25 18.04
N ILE A 260 6.90 0.77 18.74
CA ILE A 260 5.79 1.52 18.14
C ILE A 260 5.58 2.83 18.89
N THR A 261 5.11 3.84 18.18
CA THR A 261 4.51 5.04 18.75
C THR A 261 3.00 4.90 18.57
N ASP A 262 2.28 4.69 19.66
CA ASP A 262 0.82 4.57 19.70
C ASP A 262 0.19 5.95 19.90
N TYR A 263 -0.68 6.39 18.98
CA TYR A 263 -1.38 7.68 19.06
C TYR A 263 -2.75 7.58 19.76
N SER A 264 -3.11 6.40 20.28
CA SER A 264 -4.37 6.13 20.96
C SER A 264 -4.55 6.99 22.21
N LYS A 265 -5.78 7.45 22.43
CA LYS A 265 -6.14 8.23 23.61
C LYS A 265 -6.73 7.30 24.67
N LYS A 266 -6.12 7.23 25.84
CA LYS A 266 -6.58 6.43 26.98
C LYS A 266 -6.99 7.38 28.09
N GLU A 267 -8.29 7.65 28.23
CA GLU A 267 -8.82 8.56 29.25
C GLU A 267 -9.49 7.77 30.36
N THR A 268 -9.19 8.10 31.61
CA THR A 268 -9.89 7.56 32.77
C THR A 268 -10.95 8.56 33.21
N ASN A 269 -12.20 8.12 33.36
CA ASN A 269 -13.27 8.95 33.92
C ASN A 269 -13.10 9.16 35.44
N GLU A 270 -13.87 10.05 36.06
CA GLU A 270 -13.83 10.31 37.51
C GLU A 270 -14.21 9.10 38.38
N TYR A 271 -14.77 8.04 37.78
CA TYR A 271 -15.19 6.81 38.44
C TYR A 271 -14.16 5.67 38.29
N GLY A 272 -13.06 5.88 37.56
CA GLY A 272 -11.99 4.90 37.36
C GLY A 272 -12.14 4.00 36.12
N ASP A 273 -13.14 4.21 35.26
CA ASP A 273 -13.28 3.48 34.00
C ASP A 273 -12.44 4.12 32.90
N PHE A 274 -11.83 3.28 32.06
CA PHE A 274 -11.04 3.73 30.91
C PHE A 274 -11.91 3.78 29.65
N THR A 275 -11.97 4.95 29.02
CA THR A 275 -12.38 5.10 27.62
C THR A 275 -11.12 5.06 26.76
N ILE A 276 -10.97 4.01 25.97
CA ILE A 276 -9.86 3.84 25.04
C ILE A 276 -10.37 4.16 23.64
N ILE A 277 -9.81 5.20 23.03
CA ILE A 277 -10.02 5.52 21.62
C ILE A 277 -8.75 5.11 20.90
N GLU A 278 -8.81 3.97 20.23
CA GLU A 278 -7.72 3.45 19.41
C GLU A 278 -7.49 4.38 18.21
N ARG A 279 -6.21 4.69 17.93
CA ARG A 279 -5.79 5.45 16.76
C ARG A 279 -4.66 4.71 16.06
N GLY A 280 -4.23 5.22 14.90
CA GLY A 280 -3.08 4.70 14.19
C GLY A 280 -1.81 4.63 15.06
N PHE A 281 -0.87 3.79 14.66
CA PHE A 281 0.42 3.65 15.31
C PHE A 281 1.53 3.71 14.26
N ALA A 282 2.66 4.32 14.60
CA ALA A 282 3.85 4.35 13.75
C ALA A 282 4.86 3.30 14.23
N LYS A 283 5.44 2.50 13.32
CA LYS A 283 6.61 1.68 13.64
C LYS A 283 7.80 2.60 13.92
N ARG A 284 8.58 2.34 14.97
CA ARG A 284 9.81 3.07 15.30
C ARG A 284 10.97 2.09 15.40
N ALA A 285 12.12 2.46 14.88
CA ALA A 285 13.34 1.70 15.10
C ALA A 285 14.55 2.59 15.32
N THR A 286 15.48 2.07 16.12
CA THR A 286 16.81 2.64 16.31
C THR A 286 17.82 1.58 15.92
N TYR A 287 18.54 1.81 14.82
CA TYR A 287 19.56 0.89 14.32
C TYR A 287 20.95 1.47 14.51
N LYS A 288 21.84 0.63 15.04
CA LYS A 288 23.28 0.83 14.95
C LYS A 288 23.79 -0.01 13.79
N ILE A 289 24.47 0.61 12.83
CA ILE A 289 24.87 -0.02 11.57
C ILE A 289 26.38 0.13 11.42
N ALA A 290 27.08 -0.98 11.19
CA ALA A 290 28.48 -0.96 10.80
C ALA A 290 28.59 -0.61 9.31
N ILE A 291 29.34 0.45 8.99
CA ILE A 291 29.56 0.93 7.62
C ILE A 291 31.05 0.93 7.29
N ASP A 292 31.37 0.76 6.02
CA ASP A 292 32.74 0.87 5.51
C ASP A 292 33.15 2.36 5.45
N GLU A 293 34.32 2.70 5.97
CA GLU A 293 34.87 4.06 5.95
C GLU A 293 34.94 4.65 4.54
N VAL A 294 35.22 3.83 3.52
CA VAL A 294 35.29 4.28 2.12
C VAL A 294 33.94 4.78 1.61
N LYS A 295 32.84 4.31 2.23
CA LYS A 295 31.47 4.64 1.82
C LYS A 295 30.84 5.75 2.66
N VAL A 296 31.50 6.25 3.70
CA VAL A 296 30.94 7.23 4.66
C VAL A 296 30.39 8.47 3.97
N ASP A 297 31.19 9.13 3.14
CA ASP A 297 30.77 10.36 2.45
C ASP A 297 29.64 10.10 1.46
N ALA A 298 29.69 8.96 0.76
CA ALA A 298 28.66 8.55 -0.18
C ALA A 298 27.32 8.25 0.52
N ILE A 299 27.36 7.64 1.72
CA ILE A 299 26.19 7.37 2.55
C ILE A 299 25.62 8.67 3.13
N ALA A 300 26.48 9.56 3.66
CA ALA A 300 26.06 10.84 4.23
C ALA A 300 25.38 11.74 3.18
N SER A 301 25.95 11.84 1.98
CA SER A 301 25.34 12.58 0.86
C SER A 301 24.03 11.94 0.42
N PHE A 302 23.97 10.60 0.36
CA PHE A 302 22.75 9.88 0.01
C PHE A 302 21.61 10.13 0.99
N LEU A 303 21.86 9.96 2.30
CA LEU A 303 20.85 10.22 3.33
C LEU A 303 20.36 11.66 3.26
N SER A 304 21.27 12.63 3.06
CA SER A 304 20.93 14.06 2.97
C SER A 304 19.99 14.40 1.80
N THR A 305 20.06 13.66 0.69
CA THR A 305 19.14 13.80 -0.45
C THR A 305 17.73 13.34 -0.10
N TYR A 306 17.59 12.23 0.64
CA TYR A 306 16.30 11.63 1.01
C TYR A 306 15.78 12.09 2.38
N ARG A 307 16.20 13.25 2.87
CA ARG A 307 15.86 13.73 4.22
C ARG A 307 14.37 14.00 4.48
N ALA A 308 13.60 14.21 3.42
CA ALA A 308 12.18 14.56 3.48
C ALA A 308 11.34 13.70 2.53
N THR A 309 11.91 12.61 2.03
CA THR A 309 11.24 11.68 1.13
C THR A 309 11.11 10.35 1.86
N PRO A 310 9.90 9.79 1.97
CA PRO A 310 9.71 8.46 2.55
C PRO A 310 10.53 7.42 1.78
N VAL A 311 11.18 6.49 2.48
CA VAL A 311 11.88 5.36 1.89
C VAL A 311 11.58 4.09 2.68
N VAL A 312 11.72 2.93 2.05
CA VAL A 312 11.60 1.66 2.77
C VAL A 312 12.97 1.29 3.34
N PHE A 313 13.04 1.25 4.67
CA PHE A 313 14.20 0.82 5.42
C PHE A 313 14.06 -0.66 5.77
N VAL A 314 14.98 -1.48 5.26
CA VAL A 314 15.05 -2.92 5.55
C VAL A 314 16.19 -3.15 6.53
N GLY A 315 15.86 -3.31 7.81
CA GLY A 315 16.85 -3.57 8.87
C GLY A 315 17.52 -4.94 8.70
N VAL A 316 16.78 -5.99 9.02
CA VAL A 316 17.16 -7.39 8.91
C VAL A 316 16.12 -8.12 8.06
N GLU A 317 16.59 -8.87 7.07
CA GLU A 317 15.73 -9.55 6.07
C GLU A 317 14.78 -10.56 6.71
N GLN A 318 15.24 -11.27 7.74
CA GLN A 318 14.46 -12.31 8.42
C GLN A 318 13.33 -11.75 9.30
N TYR A 319 13.38 -10.46 9.64
CA TYR A 319 12.46 -9.83 10.57
C TYR A 319 11.69 -8.69 9.89
N ALA A 320 10.50 -8.99 9.38
CA ALA A 320 9.60 -8.00 8.79
C ALA A 320 9.24 -6.85 9.75
N SER A 321 9.30 -7.08 11.07
CA SER A 321 9.15 -6.05 12.08
C SER A 321 10.22 -4.95 12.02
N THR A 322 11.36 -5.22 11.37
CA THR A 322 12.43 -4.25 11.14
C THR A 322 12.24 -3.44 9.87
N TRP A 323 11.22 -3.75 9.07
CA TRP A 323 10.93 -3.06 7.83
C TRP A 323 10.00 -1.89 8.11
N ILE A 324 10.45 -0.70 7.74
CA ILE A 324 9.75 0.55 8.02
C ILE A 324 9.68 1.36 6.74
N PHE A 325 8.47 1.69 6.30
CA PHE A 325 8.26 2.72 5.31
C PHE A 325 8.03 4.05 6.03
N GLY A 326 8.93 5.01 5.80
CA GLY A 326 8.84 6.31 6.44
C GLY A 326 10.11 7.12 6.29
N PHE A 327 10.42 7.94 7.29
CA PHE A 327 11.57 8.84 7.27
C PHE A 327 12.48 8.60 8.48
N TYR A 328 13.74 9.03 8.35
CA TYR A 328 14.63 9.09 9.50
C TYR A 328 14.41 10.41 10.26
N LYS A 329 14.39 10.35 11.58
CA LYS A 329 14.36 11.55 12.45
C LYS A 329 15.72 12.20 12.56
N ASP A 330 16.72 11.37 12.80
CA ASP A 330 18.10 11.79 12.98
C ASP A 330 19.06 10.65 12.60
N TRP A 331 20.26 11.04 12.17
CA TRP A 331 21.35 10.10 11.92
C TRP A 331 22.69 10.68 12.36
N THR A 332 23.53 9.83 12.94
CA THR A 332 24.88 10.22 13.36
C THR A 332 25.89 9.15 12.96
N ILE A 333 27.02 9.57 12.38
CA ILE A 333 28.15 8.70 12.08
C ILE A 333 29.21 8.87 13.16
N GLN A 334 29.56 7.78 13.83
CA GLN A 334 30.57 7.72 14.87
C GLN A 334 31.80 6.96 14.36
N PHE A 335 32.96 7.58 14.47
CA PHE A 335 34.25 6.93 14.21
C PHE A 335 34.82 6.47 15.55
N GLN A 336 34.85 5.15 15.81
CA GLN A 336 35.30 4.61 17.10
C GLN A 336 36.73 4.04 17.05
N GLY A 337 37.28 3.85 15.86
CA GLY A 337 38.63 3.37 15.64
C GLY A 337 39.01 3.40 14.15
N PRO A 338 40.24 2.99 13.81
CA PRO A 338 40.65 2.85 12.42
C PRO A 338 39.84 1.76 11.71
N ASN A 339 39.21 2.08 10.58
CA ASN A 339 38.29 1.22 9.84
C ASN A 339 36.99 0.88 10.60
N GLU A 340 36.60 1.68 11.59
CA GLU A 340 35.40 1.47 12.39
C GLU A 340 34.49 2.72 12.38
N ALA A 341 33.61 2.76 11.39
CA ALA A 341 32.54 3.74 11.30
C ALA A 341 31.18 3.08 11.62
N TYR A 342 30.43 3.69 12.54
CA TYR A 342 29.10 3.25 12.93
C TYR A 342 28.08 4.35 12.63
N LEU A 343 27.06 4.01 11.86
CA LEU A 343 25.90 4.86 11.60
C LEU A 343 24.80 4.50 12.61
N ASN A 344 24.38 5.46 13.42
CA ASN A 344 23.19 5.33 14.26
C ASN A 344 22.05 6.08 13.58
N MET A 345 20.91 5.42 13.37
CA MET A 345 19.73 6.04 12.79
C MET A 345 18.51 5.78 13.66
N GLU A 346 17.71 6.82 13.83
CA GLU A 346 16.36 6.73 14.37
C GLU A 346 15.37 6.94 13.23
N MET A 347 14.43 5.99 13.07
CA MET A 347 13.41 6.03 12.02
C MET A 347 12.02 6.00 12.61
N GLU A 348 11.10 6.65 11.92
CA GLU A 348 9.67 6.62 12.18
C GLU A 348 8.93 6.25 10.91
N GLY A 349 8.04 5.27 11.04
CA GLY A 349 7.15 4.84 9.98
C GLY A 349 6.01 5.83 9.77
N LEU A 350 5.54 5.92 8.55
CA LEU A 350 4.34 6.67 8.23
C LEU A 350 3.11 5.90 8.66
N THR A 351 2.11 6.65 9.14
CA THR A 351 0.79 6.12 9.48
C THR A 351 -0.18 6.53 8.42
#